data_AF-G4U1J7-F1
#
_entry.id   AF-G4U1J7-F1
#
_cell.length_a   1.000
_cell.length_b   1.000
_cell.length_c   1.000
_cell.angle_alpha   90.00
_cell.angle_beta   90.00
_cell.angle_gamma   90.00
#
_symmetry.space_group_name_H-M   'P 1'
#
loop_
_entity.id
_entity.type
_entity.pdbx_description
1 polymer ?
#
loop_
_entity_poly.entity_id
_entity_poly.type
_entity_poly.pdbx_seq_one_letter_code
_entity_poly.pdbx_strand_id
1 'polypeptide(L)'
;RPIIFVAHNLGGIILKWALVICHNQNLESKGDLRDILVSTHAILFFGTPHSGLEGTTLMTAISRFASMYRKTTNVLLKDLENHSSELETVQSLYVAASEKINSIFFCEEYETPAERKRRKLNVPHHAAVIAGDRNATIIVLHANHEALVRFHAADSENYRTVLHYLKDFFDGAATAVNEKSVREDNCRSAAKAESVAQEVVQPKSLPPVSISYVERPVLQSLITQKLLPGSDVRHQRRCVLHGLGGAGKTQLATMWIRENHTRCEATYTSEIS
;
A
#
# COMPACT_ATOMS: atom_id res chain seq x y z
N ARG A 1 -13.47 6.91 4.88
CA ARG A 1 -14.91 6.62 4.67
C ARG A 1 -15.00 5.20 4.13
N PRO A 2 -15.91 4.33 4.61
CA PRO A 2 -15.98 2.96 4.12
C PRO A 2 -16.39 2.88 2.65
N ILE A 3 -15.77 1.96 1.92
CA ILE A 3 -16.04 1.66 0.51
C ILE A 3 -16.48 0.19 0.43
N ILE A 4 -17.60 -0.05 -0.25
CA ILE A 4 -18.04 -1.39 -0.65
C ILE A 4 -18.05 -1.40 -2.17
N PHE A 5 -17.25 -2.29 -2.77
CA PHE A 5 -17.23 -2.43 -4.22
C PHE A 5 -18.24 -3.47 -4.68
N VAL A 6 -18.92 -3.16 -5.78
CA VAL A 6 -19.73 -4.12 -6.53
C VAL A 6 -19.05 -4.30 -7.88
N ALA A 7 -18.50 -5.48 -8.12
CA ALA A 7 -17.67 -5.75 -9.27
C ALA A 7 -18.25 -6.90 -10.09
N HIS A 8 -18.42 -6.66 -11.39
CA HIS A 8 -19.00 -7.63 -12.32
C HIS A 8 -18.02 -7.99 -13.43
N ASN A 9 -17.91 -9.27 -13.75
CA ASN A 9 -17.07 -9.80 -14.82
C ASN A 9 -15.63 -9.29 -14.74
N LEU A 10 -15.13 -8.71 -15.84
CA LEU A 10 -13.78 -8.20 -15.94
C LEU A 10 -13.50 -7.03 -14.99
N GLY A 11 -14.54 -6.33 -14.53
CA GLY A 11 -14.41 -5.29 -13.52
C GLY A 11 -13.84 -5.82 -12.20
N GLY A 12 -14.13 -7.07 -11.84
CA GLY A 12 -13.54 -7.70 -10.66
C GLY A 12 -12.04 -7.93 -10.80
N ILE A 13 -11.56 -8.27 -12.01
CA ILE A 13 -10.13 -8.44 -12.28
C ILE A 13 -9.39 -7.10 -12.21
N ILE A 14 -9.97 -6.06 -12.81
CA ILE A 14 -9.41 -4.70 -12.76
C ILE A 14 -9.36 -4.19 -11.32
N LEU A 15 -10.41 -4.45 -10.52
CA LEU A 15 -10.43 -4.07 -9.11
C LEU A 15 -9.33 -4.78 -8.31
N LYS A 16 -9.13 -6.10 -8.50
CA LYS A 16 -8.03 -6.83 -7.86
C LYS A 16 -6.68 -6.20 -8.17
N TRP A 17 -6.42 -5.87 -9.44
CA TRP A 17 -5.22 -5.16 -9.88
C TRP A 17 -5.03 -3.84 -9.16
N ALA A 18 -6.08 -3.01 -9.14
CA ALA A 18 -6.03 -1.72 -8.45
C ALA A 18 -5.72 -1.88 -6.96
N LEU A 19 -6.32 -2.85 -6.27
CA LEU A 19 -6.09 -3.09 -4.84
C LEU A 19 -4.67 -3.60 -4.56
N VAL A 20 -4.10 -4.44 -5.44
CA VAL A 20 -2.68 -4.85 -5.32
C VAL A 20 -1.73 -3.66 -5.52
N ILE A 21 -2.02 -2.78 -6.48
CA ILE A 21 -1.25 -1.53 -6.64
C ILE A 21 -1.33 -0.67 -5.38
N CYS A 22 -2.51 -0.57 -4.78
CA CYS A 22 -2.71 0.16 -3.52
C CYS A 22 -1.91 -0.48 -2.37
N HIS A 23 -1.93 -1.81 -2.26
CA HIS A 23 -1.21 -2.55 -1.22
C HIS A 23 0.32 -2.38 -1.32
N ASN A 24 0.85 -2.36 -2.54
CA ASN A 24 2.29 -2.27 -2.80
C ASN A 24 2.87 -0.85 -2.69
N GLN A 25 2.05 0.17 -2.45
CA GLN A 25 2.55 1.52 -2.15
C GLN A 25 3.40 1.50 -0.87
N ASN A 26 4.39 2.37 -0.73
CA ASN A 26 5.17 2.45 0.52
C ASN A 26 4.32 3.10 1.65
N LEU A 27 4.55 2.71 2.92
CA LEU A 27 3.97 3.35 4.11
C LEU A 27 4.33 4.83 4.21
N GLU A 28 5.49 5.22 3.68
CA GLU A 28 5.95 6.60 3.68
C GLU A 28 5.40 7.42 2.52
N SER A 29 4.80 6.79 1.51
CA SER A 29 4.24 7.53 0.39
C SER A 29 3.04 8.33 0.89
N LYS A 30 3.01 9.63 0.58
CA LYS A 30 1.87 10.52 0.88
C LYS A 30 0.64 10.22 0.01
N GLY A 31 0.60 9.05 -0.63
CA GLY A 31 -0.38 8.73 -1.67
C GLY A 31 -1.69 8.22 -1.10
N ASP A 32 -2.79 8.82 -1.56
CA ASP A 32 -4.17 8.46 -1.20
C ASP A 32 -4.57 7.01 -1.59
N LEU A 33 -3.72 6.30 -2.35
CA LEU A 33 -4.02 4.94 -2.84
C LEU A 33 -4.09 3.92 -1.70
N ARG A 34 -3.21 4.00 -0.70
CA ARG A 34 -3.33 3.11 0.48
C ARG A 34 -4.62 3.36 1.25
N ASP A 35 -5.09 4.61 1.26
CA ASP A 35 -6.34 4.96 1.93
C ASP A 35 -7.55 4.34 1.24
N ILE A 36 -7.48 4.10 -0.09
CA ILE A 36 -8.49 3.31 -0.82
C ILE A 36 -8.53 1.88 -0.27
N LEU A 37 -7.37 1.23 -0.13
CA LEU A 37 -7.30 -0.14 0.40
C LEU A 37 -7.84 -0.21 1.83
N VAL A 38 -7.39 0.70 2.70
CA VAL A 38 -7.83 0.80 4.11
C VAL A 38 -9.33 1.08 4.21
N SER A 39 -9.83 1.95 3.34
CA SER A 39 -11.25 2.30 3.25
C SER A 39 -12.10 1.18 2.68
N THR A 40 -11.52 0.23 1.94
CA THR A 40 -12.25 -0.88 1.35
C THR A 40 -12.66 -1.85 2.46
N HIS A 41 -13.98 -1.92 2.69
CA HIS A 41 -14.57 -2.79 3.70
C HIS A 41 -14.93 -4.15 3.11
N ALA A 42 -15.64 -4.14 1.98
CA ALA A 42 -16.14 -5.36 1.35
C ALA A 42 -16.18 -5.26 -0.18
N ILE A 43 -16.20 -6.43 -0.83
CA ILE A 43 -16.36 -6.56 -2.28
C ILE A 43 -17.40 -7.64 -2.57
N LEU A 44 -18.37 -7.31 -3.41
CA LEU A 44 -19.34 -8.24 -3.96
C LEU A 44 -18.96 -8.50 -5.41
N PHE A 45 -18.45 -9.69 -5.69
CA PHE A 45 -18.10 -10.13 -7.04
C PHE A 45 -19.29 -10.83 -7.69
N PHE A 46 -19.58 -10.48 -8.95
CA PHE A 46 -20.62 -11.08 -9.77
C PHE A 46 -20.00 -11.66 -11.03
N GLY A 47 -20.06 -12.98 -11.21
CA GLY A 47 -19.60 -13.64 -12.43
C GLY A 47 -18.13 -13.33 -12.77
N THR A 48 -17.30 -13.01 -11.76
CA THR A 48 -15.89 -12.69 -12.01
C THR A 48 -15.08 -13.98 -12.09
N PRO A 49 -14.34 -14.24 -13.18
CA PRO A 49 -13.46 -15.39 -13.26
C PRO A 49 -12.21 -15.15 -12.39
N HIS A 50 -12.24 -15.62 -11.15
CA HIS A 50 -11.14 -15.50 -10.20
C HIS A 50 -10.02 -16.50 -10.40
N SER A 51 -10.26 -17.59 -11.13
CA SER A 51 -9.22 -18.54 -11.53
C SER A 51 -9.46 -18.93 -12.99
N GLY A 52 -8.51 -19.68 -13.58
CA GLY A 52 -8.73 -20.30 -14.89
C GLY A 52 -10.02 -21.12 -14.92
N LEU A 53 -10.64 -21.25 -16.10
CA LEU A 53 -11.71 -22.21 -16.28
C LEU A 53 -11.11 -23.62 -16.27
N GLU A 54 -11.96 -24.64 -16.16
CA GLU A 54 -11.51 -26.04 -16.23
C GLU A 54 -10.63 -26.26 -17.47
N GLY A 55 -9.35 -26.59 -17.24
CA GLY A 55 -8.36 -26.84 -18.29
C GLY A 55 -7.86 -25.61 -19.06
N THR A 56 -8.15 -24.37 -18.64
CA THR A 56 -7.66 -23.16 -19.32
C THR A 56 -7.00 -22.16 -18.39
N THR A 57 -6.15 -21.29 -18.93
CA THR A 57 -5.56 -20.18 -18.18
C THR A 57 -6.60 -19.12 -17.82
N LEU A 58 -6.33 -18.30 -16.80
CA LEU A 58 -7.15 -17.14 -16.46
C LEU A 58 -7.28 -16.17 -17.65
N MET A 59 -6.21 -16.00 -18.44
CA MET A 59 -6.23 -15.20 -19.66
C MET A 59 -7.28 -15.73 -20.65
N THR A 60 -7.35 -17.05 -20.83
CA THR A 60 -8.35 -17.68 -21.70
C THR A 60 -9.78 -17.41 -21.20
N ALA A 61 -9.98 -17.41 -19.88
CA ALA A 61 -11.27 -17.05 -19.27
C ALA A 61 -11.63 -15.59 -19.59
N ILE A 62 -10.70 -14.66 -19.33
CA ILE A 62 -10.86 -13.24 -19.61
C ILE A 62 -11.20 -12.98 -21.09
N SER A 63 -10.46 -13.58 -22.04
CA SER A 63 -10.71 -13.43 -23.47
C SER A 63 -12.08 -13.95 -23.89
N ARG A 64 -12.57 -15.04 -23.27
CA ARG A 64 -13.94 -15.54 -23.49
C ARG A 64 -14.99 -14.50 -23.10
N PHE A 65 -14.92 -13.94 -21.90
CA PHE A 65 -15.90 -12.95 -21.41
C PHE A 65 -15.81 -11.63 -22.18
N ALA A 66 -14.60 -11.18 -22.48
CA ALA A 66 -14.37 -9.94 -23.20
C ALA A 66 -14.85 -9.95 -24.65
N SER A 67 -14.78 -11.10 -25.34
CA SER A 67 -15.27 -11.24 -26.72
C SER A 67 -16.76 -10.88 -26.91
N MET A 68 -17.54 -10.87 -25.82
CA MET A 68 -18.94 -10.43 -25.83
C MET A 68 -19.09 -8.91 -25.85
N TYR A 69 -18.10 -8.17 -25.35
CA TYR A 69 -18.09 -6.71 -25.24
C TYR A 69 -17.22 -6.11 -26.36
N ARG A 70 -17.82 -5.98 -27.55
CA ARG A 70 -17.10 -5.82 -28.83
C ARG A 70 -16.35 -4.49 -29.10
N LYS A 71 -16.51 -3.43 -28.30
CA LYS A 71 -15.94 -2.10 -28.64
C LYS A 71 -14.84 -1.61 -27.69
N THR A 72 -15.05 -1.67 -26.37
CA THR A 72 -14.07 -1.15 -25.40
C THR A 72 -13.07 -2.22 -24.94
N THR A 73 -13.46 -3.50 -25.03
CA THR A 73 -12.72 -4.58 -24.38
C THR A 73 -11.56 -5.11 -25.21
N ASN A 74 -11.46 -4.78 -26.49
CA ASN A 74 -10.32 -5.19 -27.33
C ASN A 74 -9.01 -4.51 -26.93
N VAL A 75 -9.05 -3.24 -26.52
CA VAL A 75 -7.85 -2.54 -26.04
C VAL A 75 -7.43 -3.14 -24.69
N LEU A 76 -8.39 -3.25 -23.77
CA LEU A 76 -8.16 -3.81 -22.44
C LEU A 76 -7.70 -5.28 -22.48
N LEU A 77 -8.18 -6.07 -23.45
CA LEU A 77 -7.70 -7.42 -23.68
C LEU A 77 -6.27 -7.46 -24.18
N LYS A 78 -5.89 -6.60 -25.13
CA LYS A 78 -4.51 -6.56 -25.62
C LYS A 78 -3.54 -6.19 -24.50
N ASP A 79 -3.92 -5.22 -23.68
CA ASP A 79 -3.11 -4.81 -22.53
C ASP A 79 -3.02 -5.95 -21.50
N LEU A 80 -4.14 -6.62 -21.19
CA LEU A 80 -4.13 -7.80 -20.31
C LEU A 80 -3.28 -8.95 -20.88
N GLU A 81 -3.42 -9.28 -22.17
CA GLU A 81 -2.64 -10.31 -22.87
C GLU A 81 -1.13 -10.05 -22.76
N ASN A 82 -0.73 -8.79 -23.01
CA ASN A 82 0.65 -8.35 -22.87
C ASN A 82 1.18 -8.46 -21.43
N HIS A 83 0.29 -8.42 -20.43
CA HIS A 83 0.61 -8.49 -19.01
C HIS A 83 0.10 -9.79 -18.34
N SER A 84 0.06 -10.90 -19.08
CA SER A 84 -0.44 -12.18 -18.57
C SER A 84 0.38 -12.75 -17.41
N SER A 85 1.71 -12.57 -17.42
CA SER A 85 2.59 -12.93 -16.30
C SER A 85 2.31 -12.11 -15.04
N GLU A 86 2.02 -10.83 -15.22
CA GLU A 86 1.68 -9.90 -14.15
C GLU A 86 0.30 -10.24 -13.62
N LEU A 87 -0.64 -10.69 -14.45
CA LEU A 87 -1.97 -11.13 -14.01
C LEU A 87 -1.90 -12.33 -13.05
N GLU A 88 -1.05 -13.32 -13.32
CA GLU A 88 -0.83 -14.44 -12.40
C GLU A 88 -0.15 -13.98 -11.11
N THR A 89 0.76 -13.00 -11.21
CA THR A 89 1.40 -12.38 -10.04
C THR A 89 0.39 -11.58 -9.20
N VAL A 90 -0.51 -10.84 -9.84
CA VAL A 90 -1.56 -10.10 -9.14
C VAL A 90 -2.51 -11.04 -8.42
N GLN A 91 -2.84 -12.19 -9.01
CA GLN A 91 -3.67 -13.21 -8.37
C GLN A 91 -3.08 -13.68 -7.03
N SER A 92 -1.78 -13.97 -6.99
CA SER A 92 -1.12 -14.41 -5.75
C SER A 92 -1.00 -13.27 -4.73
N LEU A 93 -0.66 -12.06 -5.18
CA LEU A 93 -0.55 -10.87 -4.32
C LEU A 93 -1.90 -10.38 -3.79
N TYR A 94 -2.98 -10.61 -4.54
CA TYR A 94 -4.31 -10.18 -4.12
C TYR A 94 -4.75 -10.83 -2.82
N VAL A 95 -4.37 -12.10 -2.59
CA VAL A 95 -4.69 -12.80 -1.33
C VAL A 95 -4.16 -12.03 -0.12
N ALA A 96 -2.94 -11.51 -0.20
CA ALA A 96 -2.37 -10.69 0.85
C ALA A 96 -3.04 -9.30 0.93
N ALA A 97 -3.29 -8.67 -0.22
CA ALA A 97 -3.95 -7.36 -0.27
C ALA A 97 -5.38 -7.40 0.28
N SER A 98 -6.10 -8.51 0.11
CA SER A 98 -7.51 -8.66 0.50
C SER A 98 -7.71 -9.31 1.86
N GLU A 99 -6.66 -9.60 2.63
CA GLU A 99 -6.75 -10.30 3.92
C GLU A 99 -7.79 -9.69 4.88
N LYS A 100 -7.94 -8.36 4.85
CA LYS A 100 -8.83 -7.59 5.73
C LYS A 100 -10.07 -7.04 5.01
N ILE A 101 -10.38 -7.60 3.84
CA ILE A 101 -11.51 -7.19 3.00
C ILE A 101 -12.48 -8.36 2.92
N ASN A 102 -13.73 -8.12 3.33
CA ASN A 102 -14.76 -9.13 3.22
C ASN A 102 -15.15 -9.33 1.74
N SER A 103 -15.29 -10.57 1.29
CA SER A 103 -15.63 -10.86 -0.11
C SER A 103 -16.79 -11.85 -0.21
N ILE A 104 -17.77 -11.52 -1.05
CA ILE A 104 -18.84 -12.45 -1.47
C ILE A 104 -18.72 -12.69 -2.97
N PHE A 105 -18.89 -13.94 -3.38
CA PHE A 105 -18.81 -14.38 -4.76
C PHE A 105 -20.17 -14.88 -5.23
N PHE A 106 -20.86 -14.06 -6.02
CA PHE A 106 -22.13 -14.43 -6.66
C PHE A 106 -21.87 -15.13 -7.99
N CYS A 107 -22.35 -16.36 -8.10
CA CYS A 107 -22.21 -17.22 -9.28
C CYS A 107 -23.58 -17.48 -9.93
N GLU A 108 -23.58 -17.62 -11.25
CA GLU A 108 -24.75 -18.02 -12.02
C GLU A 108 -25.08 -19.51 -11.84
N GLU A 109 -26.36 -19.85 -11.78
CA GLU A 109 -26.83 -21.24 -11.86
C GLU A 109 -27.07 -21.68 -13.32
N TYR A 110 -27.64 -20.79 -14.13
CA TYR A 110 -28.09 -21.15 -15.48
C TYR A 110 -27.03 -20.85 -16.53
N GLU A 111 -26.84 -21.80 -17.45
CA GLU A 111 -26.09 -21.54 -18.67
C GLU A 111 -26.80 -20.45 -19.48
N THR A 112 -26.05 -19.47 -19.99
CA THR A 112 -26.61 -18.46 -20.89
C THR A 112 -27.08 -19.13 -22.21
N PRO A 113 -28.37 -19.02 -22.62
CA PRO A 113 -28.88 -19.67 -23.82
C PRO A 113 -28.12 -19.24 -25.07
N ALA A 114 -27.57 -20.23 -25.79
CA ALA A 114 -26.76 -20.03 -26.98
C ALA A 114 -27.61 -19.70 -28.22
N GLU A 115 -28.40 -18.62 -28.21
CA GLU A 115 -29.30 -18.32 -29.34
C GLU A 115 -28.57 -17.97 -30.65
N ARG A 116 -27.25 -17.73 -30.64
CA ARG A 116 -26.49 -17.41 -31.86
C ARG A 116 -25.04 -17.89 -31.82
N LYS A 117 -24.77 -19.18 -32.09
CA LYS A 117 -23.40 -19.72 -32.35
C LYS A 117 -22.31 -19.26 -31.34
N ARG A 118 -22.68 -18.87 -30.12
CA ARG A 118 -21.78 -18.38 -29.08
C ARG A 118 -21.70 -19.47 -28.02
N ARG A 119 -20.47 -19.87 -27.71
CA ARG A 119 -20.16 -20.94 -26.75
C ARG A 119 -20.83 -20.64 -25.41
N LYS A 120 -21.17 -21.70 -24.66
CA LYS A 120 -21.74 -21.66 -23.30
C LYS A 120 -21.07 -20.57 -22.46
N LEU A 121 -21.76 -19.91 -21.55
CA LEU A 121 -21.13 -18.92 -20.67
C LEU A 121 -21.60 -19.16 -19.24
N ASN A 122 -20.71 -19.78 -18.49
CA ASN A 122 -20.75 -19.89 -17.06
C ASN A 122 -19.32 -19.69 -16.53
N VAL A 123 -19.17 -19.01 -15.40
CA VAL A 123 -18.02 -19.13 -14.52
C VAL A 123 -18.28 -20.39 -13.68
N PRO A 124 -17.55 -21.50 -13.92
CA PRO A 124 -17.65 -22.67 -13.07
C PRO A 124 -17.36 -22.32 -11.61
N HIS A 125 -17.96 -23.06 -10.68
CA HIS A 125 -17.77 -22.82 -9.25
C HIS A 125 -16.31 -22.68 -8.83
N HIS A 126 -15.41 -23.54 -9.32
CA HIS A 126 -13.98 -23.47 -8.98
C HIS A 126 -13.28 -22.22 -9.55
N ALA A 127 -13.78 -21.67 -10.66
CA ALA A 127 -13.25 -20.46 -11.27
C ALA A 127 -13.77 -19.19 -10.57
N ALA A 128 -14.87 -19.28 -9.82
CA ALA A 128 -15.45 -18.17 -9.05
C ALA A 128 -14.81 -18.01 -7.66
N VAL A 129 -13.78 -18.79 -7.34
CA VAL A 129 -13.08 -18.74 -6.05
C VAL A 129 -11.62 -18.39 -6.25
N ILE A 130 -11.07 -17.71 -5.26
CA ILE A 130 -9.65 -17.40 -5.17
C ILE A 130 -8.98 -18.56 -4.45
N ALA A 131 -8.01 -19.20 -5.12
CA ALA A 131 -7.25 -20.29 -4.51
C ALA A 131 -6.59 -19.82 -3.20
N GLY A 132 -6.86 -20.53 -2.10
CA GLY A 132 -6.29 -20.22 -0.77
C GLY A 132 -7.15 -19.31 0.10
N ASP A 133 -8.25 -18.74 -0.40
CA ASP A 133 -9.20 -17.99 0.44
C ASP A 133 -10.09 -18.97 1.24
N ARG A 134 -9.75 -19.15 2.52
CA ARG A 134 -10.47 -20.04 3.44
C ARG A 134 -11.80 -19.47 3.91
N ASN A 135 -12.05 -18.18 3.70
CA ASN A 135 -13.25 -17.48 4.15
C ASN A 135 -14.17 -17.09 2.98
N ALA A 136 -13.88 -17.58 1.77
CA ALA A 136 -14.66 -17.30 0.58
C ALA A 136 -16.11 -17.73 0.75
N THR A 137 -17.03 -16.76 0.76
CA THR A 137 -18.47 -17.05 0.78
C THR A 137 -19.01 -16.99 -0.64
N ILE A 138 -19.49 -18.13 -1.13
CA ILE A 138 -19.99 -18.29 -2.49
C ILE A 138 -21.50 -18.44 -2.43
N ILE A 139 -22.21 -17.64 -3.23
CA ILE A 139 -23.66 -17.66 -3.31
C ILE A 139 -24.07 -17.89 -4.76
N VAL A 140 -24.92 -18.87 -4.97
CA VAL A 140 -25.46 -19.17 -6.30
C VAL A 140 -26.75 -18.39 -6.48
N LEU A 141 -26.89 -17.69 -7.60
CA LEU A 141 -28.10 -16.97 -7.97
C LEU A 141 -28.79 -17.70 -9.12
N HIS A 142 -30.12 -17.82 -9.02
CA HIS A 142 -31.00 -18.41 -10.04
C HIS A 142 -31.10 -17.48 -11.27
N ALA A 143 -29.99 -17.33 -11.99
CA ALA A 143 -29.80 -16.39 -13.08
C ALA A 143 -28.77 -16.94 -14.07
N ASN A 144 -28.84 -16.47 -15.32
CA ASN A 144 -27.70 -16.59 -16.23
C ASN A 144 -26.70 -15.46 -15.97
N HIS A 145 -25.53 -15.58 -16.57
CA HIS A 145 -24.41 -14.67 -16.35
C HIS A 145 -24.76 -13.19 -16.58
N GLU A 146 -25.55 -12.86 -17.62
CA GLU A 146 -25.97 -11.46 -17.86
C GLU A 146 -27.03 -10.96 -16.86
N ALA A 147 -27.82 -11.87 -16.29
CA ALA A 147 -28.90 -11.57 -15.36
C ALA A 147 -28.43 -11.43 -13.90
N LEU A 148 -27.18 -11.80 -13.58
CA LEU A 148 -26.60 -11.68 -12.23
C LEU A 148 -26.71 -10.29 -11.60
N VAL A 149 -26.69 -9.25 -12.45
CA VAL A 149 -26.78 -7.84 -12.03
C VAL A 149 -28.03 -7.14 -12.58
N ARG A 150 -28.98 -7.88 -13.17
CA ARG A 150 -30.20 -7.34 -13.78
C ARG A 150 -31.42 -7.96 -13.13
N PHE A 151 -31.83 -7.36 -12.02
CA PHE A 151 -33.02 -7.81 -11.28
C PHE A 151 -34.28 -7.21 -11.89
N HIS A 152 -35.26 -8.05 -12.21
CA HIS A 152 -36.54 -7.61 -12.80
C HIS A 152 -37.46 -6.92 -11.78
N ALA A 153 -37.34 -7.25 -10.50
CA ALA A 153 -38.16 -6.70 -9.44
C ALA A 153 -37.43 -6.71 -8.08
N ALA A 154 -37.79 -5.77 -7.20
CA ALA A 154 -37.18 -5.59 -5.88
C ALA A 154 -37.57 -6.69 -4.86
N ASP A 155 -38.56 -7.50 -5.18
CA ASP A 155 -38.99 -8.66 -4.39
C ASP A 155 -38.39 -9.98 -4.90
N SER A 156 -37.66 -9.96 -6.02
CA SER A 156 -37.00 -11.15 -6.53
C SER A 156 -36.03 -11.74 -5.52
N GLU A 157 -35.99 -13.08 -5.44
CA GLU A 157 -35.16 -13.81 -4.48
C GLU A 157 -33.68 -13.42 -4.60
N ASN A 158 -33.13 -13.43 -5.82
CA ASN A 158 -31.75 -13.03 -6.07
C ASN A 158 -31.44 -11.60 -5.59
N TYR A 159 -32.35 -10.65 -5.84
CA TYR A 159 -32.16 -9.27 -5.36
C TYR A 159 -32.18 -9.19 -3.83
N ARG A 160 -33.11 -9.88 -3.18
CA ARG A 160 -33.21 -9.93 -1.72
C ARG A 160 -31.96 -10.54 -1.10
N THR A 161 -31.42 -11.60 -1.69
CA THR A 161 -30.16 -12.24 -1.26
C THR A 161 -28.99 -11.27 -1.38
N VAL A 162 -28.82 -10.60 -2.53
CA VAL A 162 -27.76 -9.61 -2.71
C VAL A 162 -27.91 -8.44 -1.74
N LEU A 163 -29.13 -7.94 -1.55
CA LEU A 163 -29.43 -6.85 -0.64
C LEU A 163 -29.15 -7.22 0.82
N HIS A 164 -29.40 -8.48 1.21
CA HIS A 164 -29.08 -8.97 2.55
C HIS A 164 -27.57 -8.84 2.84
N TYR A 165 -26.71 -9.39 1.98
CA TYR A 165 -25.25 -9.27 2.15
C TYR A 165 -24.74 -7.83 2.05
N LEU A 166 -25.33 -7.03 1.16
CA LEU A 166 -24.96 -5.62 1.05
C LEU A 166 -25.26 -4.85 2.34
N LYS A 167 -26.42 -5.11 2.96
CA LYS A 167 -26.79 -4.52 4.25
C LYS A 167 -25.92 -5.03 5.39
N ASP A 168 -25.64 -6.33 5.42
CA ASP A 168 -24.76 -6.94 6.43
C ASP A 168 -23.38 -6.28 6.44
N PHE A 169 -22.78 -6.06 5.26
CA PHE A 169 -21.51 -5.32 5.19
C PHE A 169 -21.64 -3.83 5.47
N PHE A 170 -22.79 -3.24 5.20
CA PHE A 170 -23.03 -1.85 5.54
C PHE A 170 -23.07 -1.68 7.08
N ASP A 171 -23.72 -2.62 7.76
CA ASP A 171 -23.93 -2.66 9.20
C ASP A 171 -22.62 -3.05 9.94
N GLY A 172 -21.69 -2.09 10.01
CA GLY A 172 -20.39 -2.27 10.67
C GLY A 172 -19.22 -1.70 9.89
N ALA A 173 -19.45 -1.27 8.64
CA ALA A 173 -18.40 -0.77 7.77
C ALA A 173 -17.62 0.40 8.38
N ALA A 174 -18.34 1.35 9.01
CA ALA A 174 -17.72 2.54 9.59
C ALA A 174 -16.76 2.19 10.74
N THR A 175 -17.19 1.33 11.66
CA THR A 175 -16.38 0.86 12.79
C THR A 175 -15.16 0.10 12.31
N ALA A 176 -15.36 -0.89 11.43
CA ALA A 176 -14.27 -1.72 10.91
C ALA A 176 -13.23 -0.92 10.12
N VAL A 177 -13.66 0.07 9.32
CA VAL A 177 -12.75 0.93 8.57
C VAL A 177 -12.03 1.92 9.48
N ASN A 178 -12.67 2.42 10.54
CA ASN A 178 -12.01 3.28 11.52
C ASN A 178 -10.88 2.51 12.23
N GLU A 179 -11.13 1.27 12.66
CA GLU A 179 -10.09 0.42 13.26
C GLU A 179 -8.93 0.16 12.29
N LYS A 180 -9.23 -0.10 11.00
CA LYS A 180 -8.21 -0.24 9.95
C LYS A 180 -7.40 1.03 9.77
N SER A 181 -8.04 2.20 9.76
CA SER A 181 -7.38 3.51 9.62
C SER A 181 -6.42 3.77 10.78
N VAL A 182 -6.87 3.57 12.03
CA VAL A 182 -6.02 3.76 13.21
C VAL A 182 -4.79 2.85 13.16
N ARG A 183 -4.96 1.59 12.76
CA ARG A 183 -3.83 0.66 12.60
C ARG A 183 -2.85 1.12 11.51
N GLU A 184 -3.36 1.55 10.36
CA GLU A 184 -2.53 2.08 9.28
C GLU A 184 -1.76 3.34 9.74
N ASP A 185 -2.42 4.29 10.41
CA ASP A 185 -1.81 5.52 10.90
C ASP A 185 -0.69 5.24 11.92
N ASN A 186 -0.89 4.24 12.79
CA ASN A 186 0.15 3.76 13.69
C ASN A 186 1.34 3.17 12.94
N CYS A 187 1.10 2.33 11.91
CA CYS A 187 2.16 1.78 11.07
C CYS A 187 2.93 2.87 10.32
N ARG A 188 2.24 3.88 9.77
CA ARG A 188 2.87 5.03 9.09
C ARG A 188 3.70 5.87 10.05
N SER A 189 3.22 6.06 11.28
CA SER A 189 3.94 6.80 12.31
C SER A 189 5.19 6.06 12.76
N ALA A 190 5.13 4.73 12.92
CA ALA A 190 6.28 3.90 13.23
C ALA A 190 7.33 3.91 12.10
N ALA A 191 6.91 3.76 10.85
CA ALA A 191 7.81 3.81 9.69
C ALA A 191 8.55 5.16 9.59
N LYS A 192 7.86 6.27 9.84
CA LYS A 192 8.49 7.61 9.91
C LYS A 192 9.45 7.74 11.08
N ALA A 193 9.14 7.15 12.23
CA ALA A 193 10.04 7.18 13.38
C ALA A 193 11.32 6.37 13.11
N GLU A 194 11.21 5.24 12.40
CA GLU A 194 12.36 4.43 11.98
C GLU A 194 13.22 5.13 10.93
N SER A 195 12.63 5.80 9.93
CA SER A 195 13.39 6.58 8.96
C SER A 195 14.07 7.80 9.60
N VAL A 196 13.40 8.48 10.53
CA VAL A 196 14.02 9.55 11.32
C VAL A 196 15.14 8.98 12.20
N ALA A 197 14.98 7.81 12.81
CA ALA A 197 16.03 7.18 13.61
C ALA A 197 17.24 6.74 12.76
N GLN A 198 17.02 6.34 11.50
CA GLN A 198 18.09 6.11 10.53
C GLN A 198 18.76 7.42 10.06
N GLU A 199 18.03 8.54 10.03
CA GLU A 199 18.56 9.88 9.76
C GLU A 199 19.24 10.55 10.98
N VAL A 200 19.08 10.02 12.20
CA VAL A 200 19.87 10.46 13.36
C VAL A 200 21.34 10.02 13.15
N VAL A 201 22.04 10.93 12.47
CA VAL A 201 23.47 11.06 12.22
C VAL A 201 24.32 10.12 13.08
N GLN A 202 24.85 9.06 12.45
CA GLN A 202 26.01 8.38 13.01
C GLN A 202 27.11 9.43 13.23
N PRO A 203 27.77 9.47 14.41
CA PRO A 203 28.85 10.41 14.66
C PRO A 203 29.91 10.25 13.57
N LYS A 204 30.07 11.28 12.75
CA LYS A 204 31.11 11.30 11.71
C LYS A 204 32.45 11.14 12.40
N SER A 205 33.28 10.20 11.95
CA SER A 205 34.61 10.00 12.51
C SER A 205 35.41 11.31 12.44
N LEU A 206 36.11 11.64 13.52
CA LEU A 206 36.92 12.86 13.59
C LEU A 206 37.95 12.83 12.45
N PRO A 207 38.04 13.87 11.60
CA PRO A 207 39.03 13.91 10.54
C PRO A 207 40.47 13.87 11.14
N PRO A 208 41.46 13.37 10.39
CA PRO A 208 42.85 13.39 10.82
C PRO A 208 43.33 14.83 11.01
N VAL A 209 44.10 15.07 12.08
CA VAL A 209 44.66 16.40 12.39
C VAL A 209 45.72 16.72 11.34
N SER A 210 45.61 17.91 10.75
CA SER A 210 46.64 18.42 9.86
C SER A 210 47.82 18.93 10.69
N ILE A 211 49.03 18.57 10.28
CA ILE A 211 50.30 18.93 10.94
C ILE A 211 50.53 20.46 10.92
N SER A 212 49.82 21.20 10.07
CA SER A 212 49.96 22.66 9.89
C SER A 212 48.91 23.51 10.60
N TYR A 213 48.21 22.98 11.62
CA TYR A 213 47.26 23.76 12.40
C TYR A 213 47.97 24.76 13.32
N VAL A 214 47.53 26.02 13.29
CA VAL A 214 47.96 27.07 14.22
C VAL A 214 46.88 27.24 15.28
N GLU A 215 47.26 27.07 16.55
CA GLU A 215 46.34 27.18 17.68
C GLU A 215 45.69 28.57 17.78
N ARG A 216 44.40 28.56 18.17
CA ARG A 216 43.59 29.77 18.35
C ARG A 216 43.04 29.79 19.78
N PRO A 217 43.88 30.04 20.79
CA PRO A 217 43.54 29.86 22.22
C PRO A 217 42.36 30.74 22.67
N VAL A 218 42.22 31.94 22.08
CA VAL A 218 41.09 32.84 22.34
C VAL A 218 39.77 32.20 21.90
N LEU A 219 39.73 31.62 20.70
CA LEU A 219 38.53 30.96 20.17
C LEU A 219 38.23 29.65 20.91
N GLN A 220 39.25 28.86 21.25
CA GLN A 220 39.06 27.66 22.08
C GLN A 220 38.48 28.00 23.46
N SER A 221 38.96 29.07 24.09
CA SER A 221 38.43 29.54 25.38
C SER A 221 36.96 29.97 25.28
N LEU A 222 36.60 30.67 24.21
CA LEU A 222 35.21 31.06 23.92
C LEU A 222 34.30 29.84 23.71
N ILE A 223 34.75 28.83 22.96
CA ILE A 223 34.01 27.58 22.75
C ILE A 223 33.81 26.87 24.09
N THR A 224 34.87 26.73 24.91
CA THR A 224 34.81 26.12 26.24
C THR A 224 33.82 26.85 27.15
N GLN A 225 33.86 28.18 27.20
CA GLN A 225 32.93 28.97 28.02
C GLN A 225 31.46 28.76 27.61
N LYS A 226 31.20 28.59 26.30
CA LYS A 226 29.84 28.42 25.77
C LYS A 226 29.31 27.00 25.91
N LEU A 227 30.18 25.99 25.82
CA LEU A 227 29.79 24.58 25.87
C LEU A 227 29.92 23.96 27.28
N LEU A 228 30.82 24.47 28.12
CA LEU A 228 31.12 23.96 29.47
C LEU A 228 31.08 25.08 30.54
N PRO A 229 29.94 25.75 30.76
CA PRO A 229 29.79 26.65 31.90
C PRO A 229 29.82 25.83 33.20
N GLY A 230 30.45 26.35 34.26
CA GLY A 230 30.58 25.67 35.56
C GLY A 230 29.27 25.50 36.36
N SER A 231 28.11 25.59 35.71
CA SER A 231 26.78 25.42 36.31
C SER A 231 26.00 24.31 35.60
N ASP A 232 25.18 23.60 36.36
CA ASP A 232 24.39 22.47 35.86
C ASP A 232 23.26 22.97 34.93
N VAL A 233 23.16 22.43 33.72
CA VAL A 233 22.20 22.90 32.71
C VAL A 233 21.30 21.76 32.20
N ARG A 234 19.98 21.97 32.24
CA ARG A 234 18.95 21.02 31.78
C ARG A 234 18.83 20.82 30.25
N HIS A 235 19.67 21.45 29.41
CA HIS A 235 19.52 21.43 27.94
C HIS A 235 20.86 21.23 27.22
N GLN A 236 20.84 20.48 26.10
CA GLN A 236 21.99 20.29 25.22
C GLN A 236 22.45 21.64 24.63
N ARG A 237 23.73 21.99 24.84
CA ARG A 237 24.32 23.24 24.33
C ARG A 237 24.80 23.07 22.89
N ARG A 238 24.65 24.12 22.09
CA ARG A 238 25.10 24.17 20.69
C ARG A 238 25.96 25.42 20.48
N CYS A 239 27.07 25.26 19.76
CA CYS A 239 27.96 26.34 19.35
C CYS A 239 28.12 26.30 17.83
N VAL A 240 27.96 27.44 17.16
CA VAL A 240 28.06 27.55 15.70
C VAL A 240 29.33 28.30 15.35
N LEU A 241 30.21 27.66 14.58
CA LEU A 241 31.41 28.29 14.01
C LEU A 241 31.10 28.73 12.57
N HIS A 242 31.06 30.04 12.34
CA HIS A 242 30.80 30.62 11.02
C HIS A 242 31.98 31.48 10.54
N GLY A 243 32.13 31.62 9.23
CA GLY A 243 33.24 32.34 8.59
C GLY A 243 33.52 31.85 7.19
N LEU A 244 34.46 32.48 6.49
CA LEU A 244 34.81 32.18 5.09
C LEU A 244 35.22 30.70 4.90
N GLY A 245 34.99 30.16 3.69
CA GLY A 245 35.50 28.87 3.27
C GLY A 245 37.02 28.81 3.43
N GLY A 246 37.55 27.69 3.93
CA GLY A 246 38.99 27.54 4.18
C GLY A 246 39.53 28.22 5.46
N ALA A 247 38.72 28.93 6.23
CA ALA A 247 39.17 29.60 7.47
C ALA A 247 39.56 28.66 8.64
N GLY A 248 39.57 27.34 8.43
CA GLY A 248 39.96 26.36 9.45
C GLY A 248 38.88 26.04 10.50
N LYS A 249 37.62 26.41 10.28
CA LYS A 249 36.50 26.18 11.23
C LYS A 249 36.36 24.70 11.64
N THR A 250 36.43 23.81 10.66
CA THR A 250 36.37 22.35 10.88
C THR A 250 37.56 21.84 11.68
N GLN A 251 38.77 22.37 11.43
CA GLN A 251 39.97 22.01 12.19
C GLN A 251 39.89 22.50 13.63
N LEU A 252 39.43 23.73 13.86
CA LEU A 252 39.22 24.29 15.20
C LEU A 252 38.21 23.47 16.01
N ALA A 253 37.07 23.08 15.40
CA ALA A 253 36.09 22.22 16.05
C ALA A 253 36.66 20.84 16.41
N THR A 254 37.38 20.23 15.47
CA THR A 254 37.99 18.90 15.65
C THR A 254 39.02 18.90 16.78
N MET A 255 39.86 19.93 16.85
CA MET A 255 40.86 20.10 17.91
C MET A 255 40.21 20.28 19.28
N TRP A 256 39.21 21.15 19.39
CA TRP A 256 38.51 21.38 20.65
C TRP A 256 37.82 20.12 21.18
N ILE A 257 37.18 19.34 20.30
CA ILE A 257 36.52 18.07 20.67
C ILE A 257 37.55 17.08 21.20
N ARG A 258 38.72 16.94 20.54
CA ARG A 258 39.78 16.04 21.02
C ARG A 258 40.32 16.44 22.39
N GLU A 259 40.54 17.73 22.62
CA GLU A 259 41.04 18.25 23.91
C GLU A 259 40.04 18.07 25.05
N ASN A 260 38.74 18.07 24.76
CA ASN A 260 37.67 18.02 25.78
C ASN A 260 36.85 16.72 25.78
N HIS A 261 37.30 15.68 25.06
CA HIS A 261 36.58 14.40 24.97
C HIS A 261 36.37 13.70 26.32
N THR A 262 37.24 13.96 27.31
CA THR A 262 37.09 13.45 28.68
C THR A 262 36.13 14.27 29.54
N ARG A 263 35.81 15.50 29.10
CA ARG A 263 35.00 16.48 29.84
C ARG A 263 33.57 16.58 29.32
N CYS A 264 33.33 16.18 28.07
CA CYS A 264 32.01 16.12 27.46
C CYS A 264 31.96 15.21 26.24
N GLU A 265 30.78 14.64 26.00
CA GLU A 265 30.44 13.99 24.74
C GLU A 265 30.00 15.07 23.73
N ALA A 266 30.80 15.28 22.68
CA ALA A 266 30.58 16.35 21.71
C ALA A 266 30.52 15.78 20.28
N THR A 267 29.45 16.13 19.56
CA THR A 267 29.26 15.78 18.15
C THR A 267 29.39 17.03 17.30
N TYR A 268 30.06 16.93 16.15
CA TYR A 268 30.13 18.02 15.17
C TYR A 268 29.34 17.66 13.92
N THR A 269 28.52 18.60 13.44
CA THR A 269 27.80 18.54 12.17
C THR A 269 28.28 19.67 11.28
N SER A 270 28.74 19.36 10.07
CA SER A 270 29.05 20.35 9.04
C SER A 270 27.91 20.43 8.03
N GLU A 271 27.27 21.58 7.93
CA GLU A 271 26.43 21.93 6.78
C GLU A 271 27.25 22.81 5.84
N ILE A 272 27.28 22.44 4.56
CA ILE A 272 27.86 23.27 3.50
C ILE A 272 26.71 24.13 2.99
N SER A 273 26.73 25.43 3.29
CA SER A 273 25.87 26.42 2.64
C SER A 273 26.55 26.97 1.39
#